data_AF-F3KUW3-F1
#
_entry.id   AF-F3KUW3-F1
#
_cell.length_a   1.000
_cell.length_b   1.000
_cell.length_c   1.000
_cell.angle_alpha   90.00
_cell.angle_beta   90.00
_cell.angle_gamma   90.00
#
_symmetry.space_group_name_H-M   'P 1'
#
loop_
_entity.id
_entity.type
_entity.pdbx_description
1 polymer ?
#
loop_
_entity_poly.entity_id
_entity_poly.type
_entity_poly.pdbx_seq_one_letter_code
_entity_poly.pdbx_strand_id
1 'polypeptide(L)'
;MNLDKSATDHDASMAYVMSTLSTRTLHHFAQEAKQNGESLKDAFERYEIDYAWHVLGSDRLRDATVASLAKRHHHAVTEAQRESLAGVLKSAAEAQAPELLMSFDNDVADQLADYLLASWGGAAVPASSHSSSASTL
;
A
#
# COMPACT_ATOMS: atom_id res chain seq x y z
N MET A 1 -22.99 -0.59 -11.64
CA MET A 1 -21.62 -0.34 -11.13
C MET A 1 -21.42 1.16 -11.13
N ASN A 2 -21.19 1.76 -9.97
CA ASN A 2 -21.13 3.21 -9.80
C ASN A 2 -19.67 3.65 -9.97
N LEU A 3 -19.33 4.22 -11.14
CA LEU A 3 -17.95 4.59 -11.47
C LEU A 3 -17.37 5.60 -10.47
N ASP A 4 -18.22 6.46 -9.90
CA ASP A 4 -17.81 7.48 -8.93
C ASP A 4 -17.27 6.86 -7.63
N LYS A 5 -17.84 5.72 -7.21
CA LYS A 5 -17.37 4.98 -6.03
C LYS A 5 -16.00 4.35 -6.30
N SER A 6 -15.81 3.75 -7.48
CA SER A 6 -14.54 3.12 -7.85
C SER A 6 -13.38 4.11 -7.99
N ALA A 7 -13.65 5.31 -8.52
CA ALA A 7 -12.65 6.38 -8.61
C ALA A 7 -12.28 6.91 -7.22
N THR A 8 -13.27 7.10 -6.34
CA THR A 8 -13.04 7.53 -4.96
C THR A 8 -12.24 6.50 -4.15
N ASP A 9 -12.51 5.20 -4.35
CA ASP A 9 -11.78 4.11 -3.70
C ASP A 9 -10.31 4.05 -4.19
N HIS A 10 -10.06 4.35 -5.47
CA HIS A 10 -8.71 4.46 -6.04
C HIS A 10 -7.95 5.67 -5.48
N ASP A 11 -8.57 6.86 -5.47
CA ASP A 11 -7.95 8.09 -4.97
C ASP A 11 -7.61 7.99 -3.48
N ALA A 12 -8.48 7.39 -2.67
CA ALA A 12 -8.22 7.15 -1.26
C ALA A 12 -7.06 6.17 -1.05
N SER A 13 -7.01 5.09 -1.85
CA SER A 13 -5.90 4.12 -1.81
C SER A 13 -4.58 4.74 -2.26
N MET A 14 -4.63 5.60 -3.27
CA MET A 14 -3.49 6.37 -3.75
C MET A 14 -2.97 7.32 -2.68
N ALA A 15 -3.86 8.10 -2.04
CA ALA A 15 -3.49 9.00 -0.95
C ALA A 15 -2.85 8.25 0.22
N TYR A 16 -3.39 7.08 0.57
CA TYR A 16 -2.81 6.23 1.60
C TYR A 16 -1.40 5.76 1.22
N VAL A 17 -1.22 5.18 0.02
CA VAL A 17 0.09 4.74 -0.47
C VAL A 17 1.09 5.87 -0.40
N MET A 18 0.77 7.05 -0.95
CA MET A 18 1.70 8.18 -0.95
C MET A 18 2.08 8.65 0.47
N SER A 19 1.17 8.50 1.44
CA SER A 19 1.45 8.86 2.84
C SER A 19 2.33 7.86 3.59
N THR A 20 2.39 6.60 3.14
CA THR A 20 3.19 5.54 3.78
C THR A 20 4.58 5.40 3.17
N LEU A 21 4.83 5.99 2.00
CA LEU A 21 6.14 5.92 1.37
C LEU A 21 7.20 6.64 2.18
N SER A 22 8.28 5.92 2.47
CA SER A 22 9.53 6.51 2.97
C SER A 22 10.49 6.66 1.80
N THR A 23 10.50 7.86 1.21
CA THR A 23 11.37 8.22 0.09
C THR A 23 12.45 9.20 0.48
N ARG A 24 13.62 9.12 -0.15
CA ARG A 24 14.74 10.04 0.07
C ARG A 24 15.53 10.25 -1.21
N THR A 25 16.23 11.38 -1.32
CA THR A 25 17.14 11.62 -2.45
C THR A 25 18.45 10.86 -2.24
N LEU A 26 19.17 10.59 -3.34
CA LEU A 26 20.53 10.02 -3.28
C LEU A 26 21.46 10.87 -2.40
N HIS A 27 21.32 12.19 -2.43
CA HIS A 27 22.12 13.08 -1.59
C HIS A 27 21.88 12.82 -0.11
N HIS A 28 20.61 12.75 0.31
CA HIS A 28 20.27 12.48 1.70
C HIS A 28 20.75 11.09 2.13
N PHE A 29 20.52 10.08 1.30
CA PHE A 29 20.96 8.71 1.57
C PHE A 29 22.49 8.60 1.72
N ALA A 30 23.24 9.28 0.86
CA ALA A 30 24.69 9.33 0.96
C ALA A 30 25.19 10.03 2.23
N GLN A 31 24.48 11.06 2.71
CA GLN A 31 24.79 11.68 4.01
C GLN A 31 24.51 10.72 5.17
N GLU A 32 23.40 9.99 5.15
CA GLU A 32 23.08 8.98 6.18
C GLU A 32 24.13 7.87 6.24
N ALA A 33 24.50 7.28 5.10
CA ALA A 33 25.54 6.26 5.03
C ALA A 33 26.86 6.75 5.62
N LYS A 34 27.27 7.98 5.25
CA LYS A 34 28.47 8.61 5.80
C LYS A 34 28.41 8.81 7.31
N GLN A 35 27.27 9.25 7.84
CA GLN A 35 27.06 9.43 9.29
C GLN A 35 27.13 8.11 10.05
N ASN A 36 26.66 7.03 9.43
CA ASN A 36 26.71 5.68 9.98
C ASN A 36 28.09 5.01 9.83
N GLY A 37 29.06 5.67 9.20
CA GLY A 37 30.38 5.09 8.91
C GLY A 37 30.33 3.93 7.91
N GLU A 38 29.27 3.84 7.13
CA GLU A 38 29.03 2.80 6.12
C GLU A 38 29.36 3.33 4.72
N SER A 39 29.85 2.46 3.84
CA SER A 39 30.01 2.84 2.44
C SER A 39 28.64 2.96 1.77
N LEU A 40 28.51 3.87 0.80
CA LEU A 40 27.25 4.03 0.08
C LEU A 40 26.81 2.71 -0.58
N LYS A 41 27.76 1.94 -1.09
CA LYS A 41 27.51 0.64 -1.72
C LYS A 41 26.90 -0.35 -0.73
N ASP A 42 27.50 -0.49 0.45
CA ASP A 42 27.01 -1.43 1.47
C ASP A 42 25.61 -1.03 1.95
N ALA A 43 25.36 0.28 2.09
CA ALA A 43 24.04 0.79 2.45
C ALA A 43 22.97 0.46 1.38
N PHE A 44 23.31 0.61 0.09
CA PHE A 44 22.41 0.26 -1.03
C PHE A 44 22.06 -1.23 -1.01
N GLU A 45 23.05 -2.09 -0.80
CA GLU A 45 22.87 -3.54 -0.76
C GLU A 45 22.08 -3.98 0.48
N ARG A 46 22.41 -3.44 1.66
CA ARG A 46 21.79 -3.81 2.94
C ARG A 46 20.31 -3.46 3.01
N TYR A 47 19.93 -2.29 2.49
CA TYR A 47 18.55 -1.82 2.52
C TYR A 47 17.80 -2.09 1.22
N GLU A 48 18.41 -2.82 0.27
CA GLU A 48 17.83 -3.07 -1.06
C GLU A 48 17.20 -1.79 -1.67
N ILE A 49 17.98 -0.71 -1.73
CA ILE A 49 17.50 0.58 -2.21
C ILE A 49 17.42 0.58 -3.74
N ASP A 50 16.30 1.06 -4.27
CA ASP A 50 16.12 1.36 -5.69
C ASP A 50 15.32 2.66 -5.86
N TYR A 51 15.07 3.09 -7.09
CA TYR A 51 14.20 4.22 -7.38
C TYR A 51 12.76 3.92 -6.96
N ALA A 52 12.10 4.90 -6.34
CA ALA A 52 10.74 4.75 -5.81
C ALA A 52 9.74 4.33 -6.89
N TRP A 53 9.82 4.90 -8.09
CA TRP A 53 8.98 4.50 -9.22
C TRP A 53 9.20 3.02 -9.61
N HIS A 54 10.44 2.53 -9.51
CA HIS A 54 10.77 1.15 -9.84
C HIS A 54 10.23 0.19 -8.79
N VAL A 55 10.44 0.50 -7.50
CA VAL A 55 9.92 -0.29 -6.38
C VAL A 55 8.39 -0.41 -6.45
N LEU A 56 7.69 0.71 -6.65
CA LEU A 56 6.23 0.76 -6.72
C LEU A 56 5.67 0.06 -7.96
N GLY A 57 6.35 0.18 -9.10
CA GLY A 57 5.96 -0.49 -10.34
C GLY A 57 6.35 -1.97 -10.39
N SER A 58 7.04 -2.50 -9.37
CA SER A 58 7.57 -3.86 -9.41
C SER A 58 6.51 -4.93 -9.16
N ASP A 59 6.67 -6.06 -9.85
CA ASP A 59 5.91 -7.27 -9.56
C ASP A 59 6.19 -7.76 -8.12
N ARG A 60 7.42 -7.56 -7.63
CA ARG A 60 7.83 -7.93 -6.26
C ARG A 60 6.94 -7.31 -5.19
N LEU A 61 6.70 -6.00 -5.25
CA LEU A 61 5.85 -5.31 -4.27
C LEU A 61 4.39 -5.74 -4.40
N ARG A 62 3.89 -5.86 -5.64
CA ARG A 62 2.52 -6.30 -5.91
C ARG A 62 2.27 -7.70 -5.33
N ASP A 63 3.15 -8.64 -5.64
CA ASP A 63 3.00 -10.04 -5.23
C ASP A 63 3.16 -10.19 -3.71
N ALA A 64 4.06 -9.44 -3.09
CA ALA A 64 4.19 -9.38 -1.64
C ALA A 64 2.90 -8.86 -0.97
N THR A 65 2.32 -7.78 -1.51
CA THR A 65 1.05 -7.21 -0.99
C THR A 65 -0.10 -8.21 -1.13
N VAL A 66 -0.20 -8.90 -2.27
CA VAL A 66 -1.22 -9.94 -2.47
C VAL A 66 -1.03 -11.12 -1.52
N ALA A 67 0.21 -11.57 -1.31
CA ALA A 67 0.50 -12.62 -0.34
C ALA A 67 0.12 -12.18 1.08
N SER A 68 0.40 -10.94 1.46
CA SER A 68 0.03 -10.34 2.73
C SER A 68 -1.49 -10.22 2.92
N LEU A 69 -2.24 -9.88 1.87
CA LEU A 69 -3.70 -9.89 1.85
C LEU A 69 -4.27 -11.31 2.01
N ALA A 70 -3.75 -12.28 1.26
CA ALA A 70 -4.22 -13.66 1.30
C ALA A 70 -4.02 -14.30 2.69
N LYS A 71 -2.89 -13.98 3.36
CA LYS A 71 -2.63 -14.41 4.74
C LYS A 71 -3.66 -13.88 5.74
N ARG A 72 -4.13 -12.64 5.57
CA ARG A 72 -5.07 -11.97 6.48
C ARG A 72 -6.53 -12.35 6.23
N HIS A 73 -6.91 -12.53 4.96
CA HIS A 73 -8.32 -12.73 4.57
C HIS A 73 -8.82 -14.18 4.71
N HIS A 74 -7.90 -15.12 4.97
CA HIS A 74 -8.12 -16.59 4.91
C HIS A 74 -8.75 -17.07 3.58
N HIS A 75 -8.79 -16.22 2.56
CA HIS A 75 -9.37 -16.45 1.23
C HIS A 75 -8.44 -15.88 0.17
N ALA A 76 -8.50 -16.43 -1.04
CA ALA A 76 -7.71 -15.94 -2.16
C ALA A 76 -8.18 -14.55 -2.59
N VAL A 77 -7.22 -13.64 -2.82
CA VAL A 77 -7.48 -12.33 -3.44
C VAL A 77 -8.02 -12.53 -4.85
N THR A 78 -9.17 -11.91 -5.14
CA THR A 78 -9.85 -12.01 -6.44
C THR A 78 -9.08 -11.27 -7.53
N GLU A 79 -9.32 -11.64 -8.80
CA GLU A 79 -8.68 -10.94 -9.93
C GLU A 79 -9.01 -9.44 -9.98
N ALA A 80 -10.25 -9.06 -9.66
CA ALA A 80 -10.64 -7.64 -9.59
C ALA A 80 -9.85 -6.86 -8.53
N GLN A 81 -9.56 -7.50 -7.38
CA GLN A 81 -8.71 -6.92 -6.33
C GLN A 81 -7.25 -6.82 -6.76
N ARG A 82 -6.74 -7.82 -7.49
CA ARG A 82 -5.38 -7.78 -8.07
C ARG A 82 -5.22 -6.66 -9.09
N GLU A 83 -6.20 -6.50 -9.98
CA GLU A 83 -6.23 -5.43 -10.97
C GLU A 83 -6.31 -4.05 -10.30
N SER A 84 -7.16 -3.90 -9.29
CA SER A 84 -7.26 -2.66 -8.50
C SER A 84 -5.93 -2.30 -7.82
N LEU A 85 -5.29 -3.26 -7.15
CA LEU A 85 -3.97 -3.07 -6.56
C LEU A 85 -2.92 -2.68 -7.60
N ALA A 86 -2.88 -3.37 -8.75
CA ALA A 86 -1.96 -3.07 -9.83
C ALA A 86 -2.17 -1.64 -10.37
N GLY A 87 -3.42 -1.21 -10.50
CA GLY A 87 -3.77 0.16 -10.89
C GLY A 87 -3.25 1.20 -9.90
N VAL A 88 -3.50 1.01 -8.61
CA VAL A 88 -3.04 1.93 -7.55
C VAL A 88 -1.52 2.03 -7.53
N LEU A 89 -0.81 0.89 -7.54
CA LEU A 89 0.66 0.87 -7.52
C LEU A 89 1.27 1.51 -8.77
N LYS A 90 0.66 1.29 -9.94
CA LYS A 90 1.10 1.93 -11.19
C LYS A 90 0.93 3.44 -11.12
N SER A 91 -0.23 3.93 -10.69
CA SER A 91 -0.44 5.37 -10.51
C SER A 91 0.54 5.97 -9.49
N ALA A 92 0.80 5.25 -8.38
CA ALA A 92 1.77 5.66 -7.37
C ALA A 92 3.18 5.77 -7.94
N ALA A 93 3.59 4.83 -8.78
CA ALA A 93 4.88 4.84 -9.47
C ALA A 93 5.00 6.04 -10.44
N GLU A 94 3.97 6.28 -11.26
CA GLU A 94 3.95 7.39 -12.23
C GLU A 94 3.98 8.78 -11.56
N ALA A 95 3.48 8.88 -10.33
CA ALA A 95 3.48 10.11 -9.55
C ALA A 95 4.79 10.36 -8.79
N GLN A 96 5.76 9.43 -8.80
CA GLN A 96 7.05 9.63 -8.14
C GLN A 96 7.97 10.55 -8.93
N ALA A 97 8.72 11.38 -8.21
CA ALA A 97 9.86 12.08 -8.81
C ALA A 97 11.00 11.08 -9.13
N PRO A 98 11.68 11.21 -10.28
CA PRO A 98 12.63 10.22 -10.78
C PRO A 98 13.89 10.06 -9.91
N GLU A 99 14.22 11.05 -9.08
CA GLU A 99 15.38 11.06 -8.19
C GLU A 99 15.11 10.46 -6.80
N LEU A 100 13.85 10.14 -6.48
CA LEU A 100 13.48 9.57 -5.19
C LEU A 100 13.85 8.09 -5.14
N LEU A 101 14.48 7.72 -4.03
CA LEU A 101 14.88 6.36 -3.69
C LEU A 101 13.98 5.80 -2.60
N MET A 102 13.75 4.49 -2.64
CA MET A 102 12.94 3.73 -1.72
C MET A 102 13.58 2.37 -1.44
N SER A 103 13.38 1.84 -0.24
CA SER A 103 13.78 0.48 0.15
C SER A 103 12.71 -0.54 -0.26
N PHE A 104 13.12 -1.71 -0.73
CA PHE A 104 12.23 -2.87 -0.85
C PHE A 104 11.82 -3.47 0.50
N ASP A 105 12.60 -3.23 1.55
CA ASP A 105 12.36 -3.68 2.93
C ASP A 105 11.48 -2.70 3.73
N ASN A 106 10.76 -1.81 3.05
CA ASN A 106 9.75 -1.02 3.72
C ASN A 106 8.49 -1.87 3.93
N ASP A 107 7.85 -1.75 5.09
CA ASP A 107 6.57 -2.42 5.45
C ASP A 107 5.36 -2.02 4.56
N VAL A 108 5.59 -1.41 3.39
CA VAL A 108 4.55 -0.93 2.46
C VAL A 108 3.62 -2.05 2.05
N ALA A 109 4.13 -3.25 1.76
CA ALA A 109 3.29 -4.38 1.38
C ALA A 109 2.28 -4.76 2.47
N ASP A 110 2.72 -4.77 3.72
CA ASP A 110 1.88 -5.11 4.86
C ASP A 110 0.92 -3.97 5.23
N GLN A 111 1.40 -2.73 5.27
CA GLN A 111 0.56 -1.55 5.54
C GLN A 111 -0.54 -1.38 4.48
N LEU A 112 -0.19 -1.57 3.20
CA LEU A 112 -1.15 -1.51 2.11
C LEU A 112 -2.16 -2.67 2.19
N ALA A 113 -1.72 -3.88 2.55
CA ALA A 113 -2.61 -5.01 2.75
C ALA A 113 -3.62 -4.74 3.89
N ASP A 114 -3.17 -4.17 5.01
CA ASP A 114 -4.05 -3.82 6.14
C ASP A 114 -5.08 -2.76 5.77
N TYR A 115 -4.66 -1.71 5.05
CA TYR A 115 -5.55 -0.67 4.57
C TYR A 115 -6.59 -1.20 3.58
N LEU A 116 -6.16 -1.98 2.58
CA LEU A 116 -7.05 -2.54 1.57
C LEU A 116 -8.02 -3.56 2.17
N LEU A 117 -7.59 -4.33 3.16
CA LEU A 117 -8.47 -5.23 3.90
C LEU A 117 -9.59 -4.46 4.61
N ALA A 118 -9.26 -3.35 5.28
CA ALA A 118 -10.24 -2.51 5.96
C ALA A 118 -11.20 -1.83 4.97
N SER A 119 -10.70 -1.37 3.81
CA SER A 119 -11.51 -0.68 2.81
C SER A 119 -12.43 -1.64 2.05
N TRP A 120 -11.98 -2.84 1.72
CA TRP A 120 -12.78 -3.86 1.03
C TRP A 120 -13.73 -4.61 1.98
N GLY A 121 -13.37 -4.74 3.26
CA GLY A 121 -14.20 -5.33 4.30
C GLY A 121 -15.37 -4.45 4.75
N GLY A 122 -15.46 -3.20 4.26
CA GLY A 122 -16.52 -2.24 4.53
C GLY A 122 -17.87 -2.56 3.88
N ALA A 123 -18.40 -3.76 4.11
CA ALA A 123 -19.79 -4.14 3.85
C ALA A 123 -20.30 -5.10 4.94
N ALA A 124 -20.17 -4.69 6.20
CA ALA A 124 -20.96 -5.24 7.30
C ALA A 124 -21.54 -4.07 8.09
N VAL A 125 -22.63 -3.48 7.59
CA VAL A 125 -23.53 -2.69 8.43
C VAL A 125 -24.11 -3.68 9.45
N PRO A 126 -23.89 -3.54 10.77
CA PRO A 126 -24.68 -4.30 11.71
C PRO A 126 -26.12 -3.79 11.57
N ALA A 127 -27.00 -4.66 11.07
CA ALA A 127 -28.43 -4.43 11.11
C ALA A 127 -28.78 -4.11 12.57
N SER A 128 -29.03 -2.83 12.83
CA SER A 128 -29.50 -2.36 14.13
C SER A 128 -30.93 -2.84 14.26
N SER A 129 -31.10 -4.04 14.81
CA SER A 129 -32.39 -4.60 15.19
C SER A 129 -32.97 -3.73 16.31
N HIS A 130 -33.64 -2.64 15.94
CA HIS A 130 -34.58 -1.96 16.84
C HIS A 130 -35.79 -2.88 17.02
N SER A 131 -35.68 -3.81 17.96
CA SER A 131 -36.83 -4.51 18.53
C SER A 131 -37.56 -3.54 19.46
N SER A 132 -38.52 -2.79 18.92
CA SER A 132 -39.49 -2.07 19.75
C SER A 132 -40.45 -3.08 20.37
N SER A 133 -40.17 -3.47 21.61
CA SER A 133 -41.17 -4.10 22.48
C SER A 133 -42.12 -3.02 22.99
N ALA A 134 -43.26 -2.86 22.33
CA ALA A 134 -44.41 -2.14 22.88
C ALA A 134 -45.39 -3.16 23.46
N SER A 135 -45.18 -3.53 24.73
CA SER A 135 -46.19 -4.16 25.57
C SER A 135 -46.86 -3.09 26.39
N THR A 136 -48.08 -2.68 26.04
CA THR A 136 -49.11 -2.22 26.99
C THR A 136 -50.45 -2.26 26.27
N LEU A 137 -51.29 -3.22 26.64
CA LEU A 137 -52.74 -3.08 26.81
C LEU A 137 -53.21 -4.19 27.75
#